data_AF-A0AAP0DJ46-F1
#
_entry.id   AF-A0AAP0DJ46-F1
#
_cell.length_a   1.000
_cell.length_b   1.000
_cell.length_c   1.000
_cell.angle_alpha   90.00
_cell.angle_beta   90.00
_cell.angle_gamma   90.00
#
_symmetry.space_group_name_H-M   'P 1'
#
loop_
_entity.id
_entity.type
_entity.pdbx_description
1 polymer ?
#
loop_
_entity_poly.entity_id
_entity_poly.type
_entity_poly.pdbx_seq_one_letter_code
_entity_poly.pdbx_strand_id
1 'polypeptide(L)'
;MMNLVNRNKALMFMVEKDYASAVREYQECIDRDGSDVVAINNKALCLMYMRDLSDSIKVMENALERIPTIALNETFVVNLCSMYELAYVNHSDIKKTLSSWIARVAPDDFDTSCTRI
;
A
#
# COMPACT_ATOMS: atom_id res chain seq x y z
N MET A 1 -13.19 6.80 15.42
CA MET A 1 -13.12 5.71 16.43
C MET A 1 -13.40 4.33 15.83
N MET A 2 -14.38 4.19 14.93
CA MET A 2 -14.71 2.91 14.28
C MET A 2 -13.53 2.28 13.51
N ASN A 3 -12.82 3.05 12.67
CA ASN A 3 -11.67 2.53 11.92
C ASN A 3 -10.53 2.02 12.81
N LEU A 4 -10.31 2.65 13.98
CA LEU A 4 -9.31 2.15 14.92
C LEU A 4 -9.66 0.74 15.43
N VAL A 5 -10.94 0.52 15.74
CA VAL A 5 -11.44 -0.79 16.19
C VAL A 5 -11.29 -1.83 15.07
N ASN A 6 -11.72 -1.51 13.85
CA ASN A 6 -11.62 -2.44 12.72
C ASN A 6 -10.16 -2.72 12.32
N ARG A 7 -9.27 -1.72 12.35
CA ARG A 7 -7.83 -1.93 12.11
C ARG A 7 -7.20 -2.83 13.15
N ASN A 8 -7.55 -2.66 14.43
CA ASN A 8 -7.07 -3.55 15.49
C ASN A 8 -7.60 -4.97 15.32
N LYS A 9 -8.88 -5.13 14.94
CA LYS A 9 -9.46 -6.44 14.63
C LYS A 9 -8.79 -7.09 13.41
N ALA A 10 -8.54 -6.33 12.35
CA ALA A 10 -7.81 -6.78 11.17
C ALA A 10 -6.39 -7.23 11.53
N LEU A 11 -5.70 -6.50 12.41
CA LEU A 11 -4.38 -6.85 12.90
C LEU A 11 -4.39 -8.19 13.66
N MET A 12 -5.42 -8.47 14.46
CA MET A 12 -5.57 -9.78 15.11
C MET A 12 -5.66 -10.91 14.07
N PHE A 13 -6.48 -10.74 13.03
CA PHE A 13 -6.56 -11.70 11.93
C PHE A 13 -5.24 -11.86 11.18
N MET A 14 -4.47 -10.78 10.99
CA MET A 14 -3.12 -10.88 10.41
C MET A 14 -2.16 -11.72 11.25
N VAL A 15 -2.20 -11.57 12.58
CA VAL A 15 -1.37 -12.37 13.51
C VAL A 15 -1.76 -13.85 13.46
N GLU A 16 -3.05 -14.14 13.32
CA GLU A 16 -3.59 -15.49 13.13
C GLU A 16 -3.37 -16.04 11.72
N LYS A 17 -2.82 -15.24 10.80
CA LYS A 17 -2.63 -15.53 9.37
C LYS A 17 -3.95 -15.74 8.61
N ASP A 18 -5.08 -15.30 9.16
CA ASP A 18 -6.35 -15.19 8.45
C ASP A 18 -6.38 -13.88 7.63
N TYR A 19 -5.58 -13.85 6.58
CA TYR A 19 -5.44 -12.66 5.73
C TYR A 19 -6.74 -12.30 5.00
N ALA A 20 -7.60 -13.28 4.72
CA ALA A 20 -8.89 -13.04 4.07
C ALA A 20 -9.84 -12.25 4.99
N SER A 21 -9.92 -12.62 6.27
CA SER A 21 -10.66 -11.83 7.26
C SER A 21 -10.04 -10.46 7.49
N ALA A 22 -8.71 -10.36 7.55
CA ALA A 22 -8.03 -9.06 7.67
C ALA A 22 -8.36 -8.12 6.50
N VAL A 23 -8.36 -8.62 5.26
CA VAL A 23 -8.73 -7.83 4.07
C VAL A 23 -10.15 -7.29 4.18
N ARG A 24 -11.12 -8.09 4.65
CA ARG A 24 -12.51 -7.62 4.84
C ARG A 24 -12.58 -6.47 5.85
N GLU A 25 -11.90 -6.61 6.97
CA GLU A 25 -11.90 -5.58 8.02
C GLU A 25 -11.18 -4.28 7.58
N TYR A 26 -10.09 -4.40 6.82
CA TYR A 26 -9.44 -3.23 6.23
C TYR A 26 -10.29 -2.60 5.12
N GLN A 27 -11.01 -3.39 4.32
CA GLN A 27 -11.93 -2.86 3.31
C GLN A 27 -13.03 -2.02 3.94
N GLU A 28 -13.61 -2.48 5.06
CA GLU A 28 -14.60 -1.71 5.82
C GLU A 28 -14.04 -0.37 6.33
N CYS A 29 -12.74 -0.29 6.65
CA CYS A 29 -12.09 0.98 7.01
C CYS A 29 -12.01 1.92 5.81
N ILE A 30 -11.62 1.37 4.65
CA ILE A 30 -11.45 2.12 3.38
C ILE A 30 -12.79 2.60 2.84
N ASP A 31 -13.85 1.81 2.95
CA ASP A 31 -15.20 2.19 2.49
C ASP A 31 -15.77 3.34 3.32
N ARG A 32 -15.42 3.43 4.60
CA ARG A 32 -15.82 4.54 5.48
C ARG A 32 -14.94 5.77 5.30
N ASP A 33 -13.65 5.55 5.13
CA ASP A 33 -12.65 6.60 4.92
C ASP A 33 -11.64 6.13 3.87
N GLY A 34 -11.86 6.58 2.63
CA GLY A 34 -10.99 6.28 1.50
C GLY A 34 -9.59 6.86 1.65
N SER A 35 -9.31 7.65 2.69
CA SER A 35 -8.01 8.21 3.04
C SER A 35 -7.28 7.48 4.19
N ASP A 36 -7.84 6.39 4.74
CA ASP A 36 -7.18 5.59 5.78
C ASP A 36 -6.01 4.78 5.19
N VAL A 37 -4.89 5.46 4.98
CA VAL A 37 -3.69 4.90 4.33
C VAL A 37 -3.14 3.68 5.05
N VAL A 38 -3.34 3.60 6.36
CA VAL A 38 -2.89 2.44 7.13
C VAL A 38 -3.74 1.22 6.79
N ALA A 39 -5.06 1.38 6.67
CA ALA A 39 -5.93 0.30 6.21
C ALA A 39 -5.61 -0.10 4.77
N ILE A 40 -5.37 0.87 3.87
CA ILE A 40 -4.97 0.62 2.48
C ILE A 40 -3.67 -0.20 2.41
N ASN A 41 -2.62 0.29 3.09
CA ASN A 41 -1.32 -0.36 3.10
C ASN A 41 -1.41 -1.78 3.69
N ASN A 42 -2.11 -1.95 4.81
CA ASN A 42 -2.21 -3.25 5.44
C ASN A 42 -3.11 -4.21 4.66
N LYS A 43 -4.14 -3.73 3.96
CA LYS A 43 -4.90 -4.53 2.99
C LYS A 43 -4.00 -5.06 1.89
N ALA A 44 -3.15 -4.19 1.30
CA ALA A 44 -2.19 -4.59 0.28
C ALA A 44 -1.22 -5.66 0.82
N LEU A 45 -0.65 -5.47 2.01
CA LEU A 45 0.20 -6.49 2.64
C LEU A 45 -0.53 -7.84 2.84
N CYS A 46 -1.80 -7.83 3.23
CA CYS A 46 -2.58 -9.06 3.34
C CYS A 46 -2.77 -9.75 1.98
N LEU A 47 -3.07 -8.99 0.91
CA LEU A 47 -3.16 -9.50 -0.46
C LEU A 47 -1.83 -10.11 -0.92
N MET A 48 -0.71 -9.42 -0.65
CA MET A 48 0.64 -9.94 -0.90
C MET A 48 0.88 -11.27 -0.17
N TYR A 49 0.53 -11.38 1.12
CA TYR A 49 0.66 -12.64 1.88
C TYR A 49 -0.21 -13.77 1.33
N MET A 50 -1.36 -13.44 0.72
CA MET A 50 -2.21 -14.38 -0.01
C MET A 50 -1.69 -14.68 -1.43
N ARG A 51 -0.53 -14.14 -1.82
CA ARG A 51 0.08 -14.23 -3.16
C ARG A 51 -0.72 -13.55 -4.26
N ASP A 52 -1.66 -12.68 -3.90
CA ASP A 52 -2.39 -11.84 -4.84
C ASP A 52 -1.65 -10.51 -5.05
N LEU A 53 -0.49 -10.60 -5.72
CA LEU A 53 0.37 -9.44 -5.98
C LEU A 53 -0.30 -8.42 -6.90
N SER A 54 -1.13 -8.87 -7.84
CA SER A 54 -1.83 -8.00 -8.78
C SER A 54 -2.78 -7.05 -8.05
N ASP A 55 -3.68 -7.59 -7.22
CA ASP A 55 -4.62 -6.74 -6.48
C ASP A 55 -3.91 -5.93 -5.38
N SER A 56 -2.85 -6.48 -4.78
CA SER A 56 -2.00 -5.75 -3.84
C SER A 56 -1.42 -4.47 -4.44
N ILE A 57 -0.76 -4.60 -5.60
CA ILE A 57 -0.17 -3.47 -6.35
C ILE A 57 -1.27 -2.48 -6.73
N LYS A 58 -2.38 -2.98 -7.29
CA LYS A 58 -3.49 -2.14 -7.74
C LYS A 58 -4.09 -1.31 -6.60
N VAL A 59 -4.24 -1.88 -5.40
CA VAL A 59 -4.74 -1.12 -4.22
C VAL A 59 -3.80 0.04 -3.89
N MET A 60 -2.49 -0.18 -3.95
CA MET A 60 -1.50 0.85 -3.60
C MET A 60 -1.38 1.93 -4.68
N GLU A 61 -1.34 1.56 -5.95
CA GLU A 61 -1.30 2.51 -7.08
C GLU A 61 -2.55 3.40 -7.10
N ASN A 62 -3.74 2.82 -6.90
CA ASN A 62 -4.98 3.60 -6.82
C ASN A 62 -4.96 4.62 -5.68
N ALA A 63 -4.33 4.30 -4.55
CA ALA A 63 -4.21 5.24 -3.44
C ALA A 63 -3.26 6.39 -3.78
N LEU A 64 -2.11 6.10 -4.39
CA LEU A 64 -1.18 7.13 -4.87
C LEU A 64 -1.82 8.04 -5.93
N GLU A 65 -2.66 7.49 -6.80
CA GLU A 65 -3.38 8.27 -7.81
C GLU A 65 -4.47 9.17 -7.21
N ARG A 66 -5.28 8.63 -6.29
CA ARG A 66 -6.47 9.32 -5.78
C ARG A 66 -6.19 10.31 -4.64
N ILE A 67 -5.23 9.99 -3.79
CA ILE A 67 -4.91 10.75 -2.57
C ILE A 67 -3.40 10.91 -2.39
N PRO A 68 -2.65 11.39 -3.40
CA PRO A 68 -1.19 11.41 -3.40
C PRO A 68 -0.60 12.08 -2.17
N THR A 69 -1.13 13.22 -1.74
CA THR A 69 -0.64 13.97 -0.56
C THR A 69 -0.75 13.18 0.75
N ILE A 70 -1.72 12.26 0.85
CA ILE A 70 -1.96 11.46 2.06
C ILE A 70 -1.25 10.10 1.95
N ALA A 71 -1.32 9.47 0.78
CA ALA A 71 -0.75 8.15 0.55
C ALA A 71 0.77 8.15 0.41
N LEU A 72 1.36 9.23 -0.11
CA LEU A 72 2.79 9.31 -0.36
C LEU A 72 3.56 9.43 0.96
N ASN A 73 4.17 8.32 1.37
CA ASN A 73 5.17 8.26 2.44
C ASN A 73 6.17 7.14 2.12
N GLU A 74 7.35 7.21 2.73
CA GLU A 74 8.46 6.28 2.47
C GLU A 74 8.07 4.81 2.65
N THR A 75 7.32 4.48 3.72
CA THR A 75 6.90 3.09 4.00
C THR A 75 5.98 2.56 2.90
N PHE A 76 5.05 3.40 2.44
CA PHE A 76 4.13 3.05 1.37
C PHE A 76 4.88 2.78 0.05
N VAL A 77 5.82 3.66 -0.30
CA VAL A 77 6.63 3.51 -1.52
C VAL A 77 7.53 2.27 -1.43
N VAL A 78 8.16 2.03 -0.28
CA VAL A 78 8.97 0.83 -0.03
C VAL A 78 8.15 -0.44 -0.22
N ASN A 79 6.94 -0.51 0.34
CA ASN A 79 6.08 -1.69 0.24
C ASN A 79 5.65 -1.93 -1.20
N LEU A 80 5.26 -0.88 -1.95
CA LEU A 80 4.92 -0.99 -3.36
C LEU A 80 6.13 -1.45 -4.20
N CYS A 81 7.32 -0.91 -3.93
CA CYS A 81 8.55 -1.33 -4.61
C CYS A 81 8.87 -2.81 -4.34
N SER A 82 8.69 -3.29 -3.10
CA SER A 82 8.83 -4.71 -2.78
C SER A 82 7.80 -5.59 -3.50
N MET A 83 6.57 -5.11 -3.70
CA MET A 83 5.58 -5.83 -4.49
C MET A 83 5.95 -5.91 -5.97
N TYR A 84 6.48 -4.83 -6.55
CA TYR A 84 7.00 -4.86 -7.93
C TYR A 84 8.16 -5.84 -8.08
N GLU A 85 9.10 -5.86 -7.14
CA GLU A 85 10.23 -6.79 -7.11
C GLU A 85 9.77 -8.26 -7.05
N LEU A 86 8.67 -8.53 -6.34
CA LEU A 86 8.07 -9.86 -6.27
C LEU A 86 7.24 -10.24 -7.51
N ALA A 87 6.56 -9.27 -8.12
CA ALA A 87 5.62 -9.52 -9.22
C ALA A 87 6.28 -9.56 -10.59
N TYR A 88 7.36 -8.79 -10.80
CA TYR A 88 7.91 -8.54 -12.13
C TYR A 88 9.40 -8.87 -12.21
N VAL A 89 9.77 -9.67 -13.22
CA VAL A 89 11.18 -9.99 -13.53
C VAL A 89 11.97 -8.73 -13.92
N ASN A 90 11.34 -7.81 -14.67
CA ASN A 90 11.92 -6.52 -15.03
C ASN A 90 11.23 -5.37 -14.26
N HIS A 91 11.38 -5.36 -12.93
CA HIS A 91 10.78 -4.35 -12.06
C HIS A 91 11.45 -2.96 -12.14
N SER A 92 12.61 -2.85 -12.81
CA SER A 92 13.36 -1.59 -12.91
C SER A 92 12.59 -0.49 -13.63
N ASP A 93 11.90 -0.82 -14.72
CA ASP A 93 11.18 0.18 -15.53
C ASP A 93 9.97 0.74 -14.78
N ILE A 94 9.18 -0.12 -14.12
CA ILE A 94 8.02 0.32 -13.35
C ILE A 94 8.44 1.16 -12.12
N LYS A 95 9.54 0.79 -11.44
CA LYS A 95 10.10 1.60 -10.36
C LYS A 95 10.55 2.97 -10.87
N LYS A 96 11.20 3.05 -12.04
CA LYS A 96 11.59 4.35 -12.65
C LYS A 96 10.39 5.22 -12.99
N THR A 97 9.31 4.62 -13.49
CA THR A 97 8.05 5.33 -13.73
C THR A 97 7.49 5.90 -12.43
N LEU A 98 7.44 5.08 -11.36
CA LEU A 98 7.01 5.52 -10.04
C LEU A 98 7.91 6.66 -9.49
N SER A 99 9.23 6.51 -9.56
CA SER A 99 10.18 7.53 -9.10
C SER A 99 10.03 8.86 -9.86
N SER A 100 9.85 8.79 -11.18
CA SER A 100 9.58 9.98 -12.00
C SER A 100 8.26 10.65 -11.65
N TRP A 101 7.23 9.87 -11.29
CA TRP A 101 5.96 10.40 -10.82
C TRP A 101 6.12 11.06 -9.43
N ILE A 102 6.80 10.40 -8.48
CA ILE A 102 7.08 10.94 -7.14
C ILE A 102 7.82 12.27 -7.25
N ALA A 103 8.87 12.37 -8.07
CA ALA A 103 9.64 13.60 -8.26
C ALA A 103 8.80 14.80 -8.75
N ARG A 104 7.61 14.56 -9.31
CA ARG A 104 6.69 15.62 -9.76
C ARG A 104 5.65 16.03 -8.72
N VAL A 105 5.31 15.15 -7.79
CA VAL A 105 4.19 15.35 -6.85
C VAL A 105 4.63 15.46 -5.38
N ALA A 106 5.83 14.98 -5.07
CA ALA A 106 6.35 14.95 -3.72
C ALA A 106 6.75 16.36 -3.24
N PRO A 107 6.65 16.63 -1.94
CA PRO A 107 7.31 17.78 -1.32
C PRO A 107 8.83 17.77 -1.54
N ASP A 108 9.45 18.95 -1.52
CA ASP A 108 10.89 19.12 -1.75
C ASP A 108 11.79 18.33 -0.78
N ASP A 109 11.30 18.02 0.41
CA ASP A 109 12.02 17.28 1.46
C ASP A 109 11.75 15.77 1.47
N PHE A 110 11.01 15.24 0.49
CA PHE A 110 10.70 13.81 0.41
C PHE A 110 11.93 12.96 0.02
N ASP A 111 12.25 11.95 0.82
CA ASP A 111 13.35 11.04 0.53
C ASP A 111 13.00 10.05 -0.61
N THR A 112 13.47 10.35 -1.81
CA THR A 112 13.32 9.49 -2.99
C THR A 112 14.11 8.17 -2.94
N SER A 113 15.03 8.00 -1.98
CA SER A 113 15.79 6.74 -1.81
C SER A 113 14.89 5.54 -1.51
N CYS A 114 13.68 5.79 -0.98
CA CYS A 114 12.65 4.78 -0.74
C CYS A 114 12.20 4.03 -2.02
N THR A 115 12.47 4.59 -3.21
CA THR A 115 12.20 3.93 -4.50
C THR A 115 13.21 2.83 -4.84
N ARG A 116 14.37 2.78 -4.15
CA ARG A 116 15.41 1.75 -4.32
C ARG A 116 15.84 1.55 -5.78
N ILE A 117 16.04 2.66 -6.50
CA ILE A 117 16.56 2.71 -7.87
C ILE A 117 18.02 3.13 -7.82
#